data_AF-A0A4D8RCJ3-F1
#
_entry.id   AF-A0A4D8RCJ3-F1
#
_cell.length_a   1.000
_cell.length_b   1.000
_cell.length_c   1.000
_cell.angle_alpha   90.00
_cell.angle_beta   90.00
_cell.angle_gamma   90.00
#
_symmetry.space_group_name_H-M   'P 1'
#
loop_
_entity.id
_entity.type
_entity.pdbx_description
1 polymer ?
#
loop_
_entity_poly.entity_id
_entity_poly.type
_entity_poly.pdbx_seq_one_letter_code
_entity_poly.pdbx_strand_id
1 'polypeptide(L)'
;MPPSDSDLCEIRRREGRLDEAAAHGRRAVTLDPSDAAGWYNLGLALYDRLEVAASIACERRAIRLAPDAPGPHFELAEGLLLSGQWEEGWQEYEWRWRLPGVPPPVPPAILKRFGDAIPKPWDGSVLPGGTLLLVADQGFGDTIQFARYLPMAAALCPNLVVACSPDMLPVIRSLPGGYPTVTAWEEAPPFDAYAALSSLPGLFGTRIDTIPAPLPGLRAEPERVERWTERLDGLLPHGYRRVGLVWAGRPTHGNDRNRSLTLARLAPFFALEKTVLVSLQKGPAQAEAARYYGAAPLVDLGPELESFADTMAVLAQLDHVVCVDTAVAHLAGAMGRPTAVLLPYAPDWRWLLGRGGSPWYPAVTLHRQPAPGRWDPGPWDEAIRGAVAAVTGSKLRVSGRPSRR
;
A
#
# COMPACT_ATOMS: atom_id res chain seq x y z
N MET A 1 35.22 -3.17 19.75
CA MET A 1 34.67 -2.01 20.49
C MET A 1 33.20 -2.29 20.78
N PRO A 2 32.65 -1.82 21.91
CA PRO A 2 31.20 -1.87 22.13
C PRO A 2 30.46 -1.04 21.07
N PRO A 3 29.18 -1.38 20.75
CA PRO A 3 28.38 -0.61 19.80
C PRO A 3 28.18 0.82 20.28
N SER A 4 28.17 1.79 19.36
CA SER A 4 27.87 3.19 19.66
C SER A 4 26.40 3.38 20.05
N ASP A 5 26.06 4.54 20.63
CA ASP A 5 24.64 4.88 20.88
C ASP A 5 23.83 4.96 19.57
N SER A 6 24.46 5.33 18.46
CA SER A 6 23.83 5.31 17.13
C SER A 6 23.52 3.87 16.67
N ASP A 7 24.47 2.94 16.83
CA ASP A 7 24.25 1.52 16.51
C ASP A 7 23.16 0.91 17.40
N LEU A 8 23.18 1.24 18.69
CA LEU A 8 22.17 0.76 19.65
C LEU A 8 20.77 1.32 19.32
N CYS A 9 20.67 2.55 18.83
CA CYS A 9 19.41 3.11 18.33
C CYS A 9 18.79 2.21 17.26
N GLU A 10 19.56 1.91 16.20
CA GLU A 10 19.07 1.08 15.09
C GLU A 10 18.79 -0.37 15.52
N ILE A 11 19.64 -0.97 16.36
CA ILE A 11 19.43 -2.32 16.88
C ILE A 11 18.11 -2.39 17.67
N ARG A 12 17.89 -1.46 18.61
CA ARG A 12 16.66 -1.43 19.42
C ARG A 12 15.42 -1.14 18.59
N ARG A 13 15.54 -0.30 17.55
CA ARG A 13 14.45 -0.03 16.60
C ARG A 13 14.05 -1.30 15.86
N ARG A 14 15.01 -2.09 15.35
CA ARG A 14 14.75 -3.37 14.68
C ARG A 14 14.07 -4.40 15.59
N GLU A 15 14.43 -4.41 16.87
CA GLU A 15 13.80 -5.21 17.94
C GLU A 15 12.38 -4.71 18.31
N GLY A 16 11.93 -3.56 17.80
CA GLY A 16 10.64 -2.95 18.15
C GLY A 16 10.62 -2.23 19.52
N ARG A 17 11.78 -2.05 20.16
CA ARG A 17 11.93 -1.38 21.45
C ARG A 17 12.09 0.12 21.23
N LEU A 18 11.02 0.75 20.75
CA LEU A 18 11.07 2.10 20.19
C LEU A 18 11.42 3.19 21.22
N ASP A 19 10.99 3.06 22.49
CA ASP A 19 11.39 3.99 23.57
C ASP A 19 12.90 3.98 23.79
N GLU A 20 13.50 2.78 23.81
CA GLU A 20 14.94 2.62 23.99
C GLU A 20 15.71 3.10 22.77
N ALA A 21 15.21 2.80 21.57
CA ALA A 21 15.79 3.30 20.32
C ALA A 21 15.89 4.83 20.36
N ALA A 22 14.78 5.52 20.63
CA ALA A 22 14.76 6.98 20.71
C ALA A 22 15.66 7.53 21.83
N ALA A 23 15.77 6.83 22.97
CA ALA A 23 16.68 7.23 24.05
C ALA A 23 18.15 7.13 23.61
N HIS A 24 18.54 6.03 22.97
CA HIS A 24 19.87 5.84 22.40
C HIS A 24 20.18 6.88 21.32
N GLY A 25 19.27 7.10 20.37
CA GLY A 25 19.43 8.09 19.31
C GLY A 25 19.61 9.52 19.86
N ARG A 26 18.82 9.92 20.87
CA ARG A 26 18.96 11.23 21.53
C ARG A 26 20.32 11.39 22.22
N ARG A 27 20.86 10.32 22.83
CA ARG A 27 22.21 10.35 23.40
C ARG A 27 23.27 10.46 22.31
N ALA A 28 23.15 9.69 21.22
CA ALA A 28 24.09 9.72 20.10
C ALA A 28 24.28 11.16 19.57
N VAL A 29 23.19 11.85 19.26
CA VAL A 29 23.23 13.22 18.72
C VAL A 29 23.61 14.28 19.75
N THR A 30 23.51 13.98 21.06
CA THR A 30 23.99 14.85 22.14
C THR A 30 25.49 14.73 22.31
N LEU A 31 26.02 13.50 22.23
CA LEU A 31 27.45 13.21 22.34
C LEU A 31 28.22 13.71 21.11
N ASP A 32 27.64 13.52 19.92
CA ASP A 32 28.19 14.05 18.67
C ASP A 32 27.08 14.69 17.81
N PRO A 33 26.87 16.01 17.93
CA PRO A 33 25.91 16.74 17.10
C PRO A 33 26.26 16.80 15.61
N SER A 34 27.47 16.36 15.21
CA SER A 34 27.96 16.33 13.84
C SER A 34 27.83 14.94 13.18
N ASP A 35 27.42 13.92 13.92
CA ASP A 35 27.16 12.57 13.40
C ASP A 35 25.87 12.52 12.58
N ALA A 36 25.99 12.59 11.25
CA ALA A 36 24.86 12.48 10.33
C ALA A 36 24.09 11.16 10.47
N ALA A 37 24.79 10.04 10.74
CA ALA A 37 24.17 8.72 10.88
C ALA A 37 23.38 8.62 12.19
N GLY A 38 23.88 9.23 13.28
CA GLY A 38 23.16 9.36 14.54
C GLY A 38 21.83 10.12 14.41
N TRP A 39 21.83 11.23 13.65
CA TRP A 39 20.59 11.97 13.35
C TRP A 39 19.62 11.16 12.50
N TYR A 40 20.11 10.47 11.47
CA TYR A 40 19.30 9.57 10.63
C TYR A 40 18.66 8.44 11.45
N ASN A 41 19.45 7.74 12.28
CA ASN A 41 18.94 6.64 13.11
C ASN A 41 17.93 7.12 14.16
N LEU A 42 18.12 8.32 14.74
CA LEU A 42 17.13 8.93 15.62
C LEU A 42 15.85 9.29 14.86
N GLY A 43 15.96 9.83 13.64
CA GLY A 43 14.82 10.12 12.77
C GLY A 43 13.96 8.90 12.52
N LEU A 44 14.54 7.81 12.03
CA LEU A 44 13.89 6.51 11.88
C LEU A 44 13.15 6.04 13.14
N ALA A 45 13.80 6.12 14.31
CA ALA A 45 13.18 5.71 15.57
C ALA A 45 11.99 6.60 15.96
N LEU A 46 12.04 7.90 15.66
CA LEU A 46 10.96 8.85 15.91
C LEU A 46 9.81 8.67 14.91
N TYR A 47 10.10 8.33 13.65
CA TYR A 47 9.09 7.98 12.65
C TYR A 47 8.27 6.77 13.09
N ASP A 48 8.93 5.68 13.52
CA ASP A 48 8.28 4.46 14.01
C ASP A 48 7.40 4.71 15.26
N ARG A 49 7.71 5.77 16.02
CA ARG A 49 6.94 6.25 17.18
C ARG A 49 5.82 7.23 16.83
N LEU A 50 5.66 7.57 15.56
CA LEU A 50 4.78 8.65 15.07
C LEU A 50 5.09 10.03 15.67
N GLU A 51 6.31 10.27 16.15
CA GLU A 51 6.83 11.60 16.48
C GLU A 51 7.30 12.31 15.19
N VAL A 52 6.41 12.39 14.18
CA VAL A 52 6.74 12.71 12.77
C VAL A 52 7.44 14.07 12.61
N ALA A 53 6.99 15.10 13.34
CA ALA A 53 7.62 16.42 13.26
C ALA A 53 9.07 16.40 13.76
N ALA A 54 9.36 15.61 14.81
CA ALA A 54 10.71 15.44 15.32
C ALA A 54 11.57 14.57 14.38
N SER A 55 10.98 13.56 13.76
CA SER A 55 11.62 12.78 12.69
C SER A 55 12.09 13.69 11.54
N ILE A 56 11.18 14.50 10.99
CA ILE A 56 11.50 15.45 9.90
C ILE A 56 12.66 16.39 10.29
N ALA A 57 12.66 16.89 11.54
CA ALA A 57 13.74 17.75 12.02
C ALA A 57 15.10 17.02 12.07
N CYS A 58 15.10 15.74 12.46
CA CYS A 58 16.29 14.89 12.45
C CYS A 58 16.78 14.62 11.03
N GLU A 59 15.89 14.28 10.10
CA GLU A 59 16.28 14.03 8.70
C GLU A 59 16.85 15.27 8.03
N ARG A 60 16.21 16.43 8.22
CA ARG A 60 16.76 17.72 7.76
C ARG A 60 18.14 18.02 8.36
N ARG A 61 18.41 17.58 9.60
CA ARG A 61 19.72 17.74 10.22
C ARG A 61 20.74 16.78 9.61
N ALA A 62 20.38 15.52 9.38
CA ALA A 62 21.22 14.54 8.69
C ALA A 62 21.58 15.02 7.27
N ILE A 63 20.61 15.53 6.50
CA ILE A 63 20.82 16.10 5.16
C ILE A 63 21.79 17.29 5.20
N ARG A 64 21.66 18.20 6.18
CA ARG A 64 22.61 19.33 6.32
C ARG A 64 24.05 18.87 6.58
N LEU A 65 24.24 17.73 7.22
CA LEU A 65 25.56 17.17 7.53
C LEU A 65 26.11 16.31 6.38
N ALA A 66 25.24 15.62 5.66
CA ALA A 66 25.57 14.77 4.52
C ALA A 66 24.53 14.94 3.39
N PRO A 67 24.66 16.00 2.55
CA PRO A 67 23.66 16.35 1.54
C PRO A 67 23.46 15.33 0.42
N ASP A 68 24.42 14.43 0.22
CA ASP A 68 24.36 13.40 -0.82
C ASP A 68 23.90 12.03 -0.28
N ALA A 69 23.56 11.93 1.01
CA ALA A 69 23.13 10.69 1.63
C ALA A 69 21.65 10.40 1.31
N PRO A 70 21.32 9.35 0.53
CA PRO A 70 19.96 9.15 0.03
C PRO A 70 18.97 8.68 1.10
N GLY A 71 19.45 8.03 2.18
CA GLY A 71 18.60 7.55 3.27
C GLY A 71 17.80 8.69 3.93
N PRO A 72 18.47 9.72 4.47
CA PRO A 72 17.78 10.87 5.06
C PRO A 72 16.79 11.58 4.14
N HIS A 73 17.10 11.70 2.84
CA HIS A 73 16.17 12.27 1.86
C HIS A 73 14.92 11.40 1.70
N PHE A 74 15.08 10.08 1.57
CA PHE A 74 13.94 9.17 1.46
C PHE A 74 13.07 9.15 2.72
N GLU A 75 13.67 9.13 3.91
CA GLU A 75 12.91 9.16 5.18
C GLU A 75 12.27 10.54 5.43
N LEU A 76 12.89 11.63 4.97
CA LEU A 76 12.26 12.95 4.94
C LEU A 76 11.02 12.91 4.05
N ALA A 77 11.08 12.29 2.87
CA ALA A 77 9.93 12.10 1.99
C ALA A 77 8.79 11.36 2.69
N GLU A 78 9.08 10.22 3.34
CA GLU A 78 8.10 9.44 4.10
C GLU A 78 7.41 10.28 5.18
N GLY A 79 8.18 11.03 5.99
CA GLY A 79 7.64 11.92 7.02
C GLY A 79 6.78 13.06 6.46
N LEU A 80 7.24 13.71 5.38
CA LEU A 80 6.50 14.79 4.71
C LEU A 80 5.20 14.26 4.09
N LEU A 81 5.25 13.13 3.38
CA LEU A 81 4.09 12.51 2.77
C LEU A 81 3.07 12.05 3.80
N LEU A 82 3.52 11.40 4.89
CA LEU A 82 2.65 10.93 5.97
C LEU A 82 1.92 12.09 6.68
N SER A 83 2.59 13.25 6.80
CA SER A 83 2.05 14.46 7.42
C SER A 83 1.29 15.39 6.46
N GLY A 84 1.16 15.04 5.17
CA GLY A 84 0.41 15.81 4.18
C GLY A 84 1.20 16.93 3.48
N GLN A 85 2.49 17.07 3.74
CA GLN A 85 3.40 18.06 3.13
C GLN A 85 3.92 17.56 1.77
N TRP A 86 3.00 17.32 0.84
CA TRP A 86 3.28 16.51 -0.35
C TRP A 86 4.16 17.19 -1.40
N GLU A 87 4.14 18.52 -1.50
CA GLU A 87 4.92 19.24 -2.51
C GLU A 87 6.44 19.02 -2.35
N GLU A 88 6.96 19.18 -1.14
CA GLU A 88 8.35 18.83 -0.80
C GLU A 88 8.52 17.30 -0.74
N GLY A 89 7.54 16.59 -0.19
CA GLY A 89 7.58 15.12 -0.05
C GLY A 89 7.84 14.40 -1.37
N TRP A 90 7.21 14.81 -2.48
CA TRP A 90 7.46 14.20 -3.79
C TRP A 90 8.85 14.49 -4.35
N GLN A 91 9.41 15.67 -4.08
CA GLN A 91 10.76 16.00 -4.52
C GLN A 91 11.78 15.11 -3.81
N GLU A 92 11.60 14.95 -2.50
CA GLU A 92 12.45 14.09 -1.68
C GLU A 92 12.28 12.60 -2.02
N TYR A 93 11.07 12.19 -2.43
CA TYR A 93 10.76 10.81 -2.80
C TYR A 93 11.58 10.30 -3.99
N GLU A 94 12.04 11.18 -4.90
CA GLU A 94 12.90 10.80 -6.03
C GLU A 94 14.31 10.35 -5.61
N TRP A 95 14.76 10.64 -4.39
CA TRP A 95 16.03 10.12 -3.87
C TRP A 95 16.03 8.61 -3.69
N ARG A 96 14.86 7.95 -3.73
CA ARG A 96 14.75 6.48 -3.67
C ARG A 96 15.60 5.78 -4.73
N TRP A 97 15.79 6.39 -5.90
CA TRP A 97 16.62 5.82 -6.98
C TRP A 97 18.11 5.79 -6.67
N ARG A 98 18.54 6.51 -5.62
CA ARG A 98 19.94 6.52 -5.14
C ARG A 98 20.14 5.59 -3.94
N LEU A 99 19.08 4.99 -3.41
CA LEU A 99 19.19 4.05 -2.29
C LEU A 99 19.96 2.79 -2.70
N PRO A 100 20.78 2.20 -1.80
CA PRO A 100 21.47 0.95 -2.07
C PRO A 100 20.50 -0.18 -2.46
N GLY A 101 20.78 -0.85 -3.57
CA GLY A 101 19.98 -1.98 -4.04
C GLY A 101 18.70 -1.63 -4.79
N VAL A 102 18.38 -0.33 -4.97
CA VAL A 102 17.27 0.11 -5.81
C VAL A 102 17.77 0.30 -7.25
N PRO A 103 17.28 -0.49 -8.23
CA PRO A 103 17.65 -0.31 -9.63
C PRO A 103 17.00 0.96 -10.22
N PRO A 104 17.57 1.56 -11.28
CA PRO A 104 16.90 2.62 -12.01
C PRO A 104 15.60 2.11 -12.66
N PRO A 105 14.62 3.00 -12.95
CA PRO A 105 13.31 2.60 -13.45
C PRO A 105 13.37 1.89 -14.81
N VAL A 106 14.39 2.20 -15.63
CA VAL A 106 14.65 1.50 -16.89
C VAL A 106 16.07 0.95 -16.87
N PRO A 107 16.29 -0.35 -17.21
CA PRO A 107 17.63 -0.91 -17.25
C PRO A 107 18.54 -0.17 -18.26
N PRO A 108 19.83 0.08 -17.92
CA PRO A 108 20.75 0.79 -18.82
C PRO A 108 20.93 0.14 -20.21
N ALA A 109 20.79 -1.18 -20.30
CA ALA A 109 20.85 -1.90 -21.58
C ALA A 109 19.67 -1.55 -22.50
N ILE A 110 18.49 -1.30 -21.94
CA ILE A 110 17.29 -0.95 -22.69
C ILE A 110 17.36 0.48 -23.21
N LEU A 111 17.91 1.40 -22.41
CA LEU A 111 18.12 2.80 -22.82
C LEU A 111 19.06 2.96 -24.03
N LYS A 112 19.94 1.99 -24.29
CA LYS A 112 20.90 2.01 -25.41
C LYS A 112 20.44 1.20 -26.62
N ARG A 113 19.25 0.59 -26.56
CA ARG A 113 18.81 -0.35 -27.59
C ARG A 113 18.45 0.31 -28.92
N PHE A 114 18.02 1.57 -28.91
CA PHE A 114 17.33 2.20 -30.03
C PHE A 114 18.15 3.26 -30.79
N GLY A 115 19.47 3.10 -30.81
CA GLY A 115 20.39 4.00 -31.50
C GLY A 115 21.08 4.98 -30.56
N ASP A 116 21.63 6.06 -31.13
CA ASP A 116 22.50 6.99 -30.41
C ASP A 116 21.75 7.97 -29.50
N ALA A 117 20.46 8.21 -29.77
CA ALA A 117 19.61 9.07 -28.96
C ALA A 117 19.08 8.30 -27.74
N ILE A 118 19.72 8.49 -26.59
CA ILE A 118 19.31 7.86 -25.32
C ILE A 118 18.01 8.50 -24.82
N PRO A 119 16.94 7.72 -24.55
CA PRO A 119 15.70 8.23 -23.99
C PRO A 119 15.93 8.92 -22.65
N LYS A 120 15.15 9.98 -22.35
CA LYS A 120 15.34 10.80 -21.15
C LYS A 120 14.25 10.56 -20.10
N PRO A 121 14.53 10.79 -18.80
CA PRO A 121 13.47 10.91 -17.81
C PRO A 121 12.46 11.96 -18.25
N TRP A 122 11.18 11.62 -18.22
CA TRP A 122 10.09 12.52 -18.57
C TRP A 122 9.85 13.50 -17.43
N ASP A 123 9.72 14.78 -17.77
CA ASP A 123 9.57 15.91 -16.85
C ASP A 123 8.12 16.43 -16.77
N GLY A 124 7.16 15.72 -17.39
CA GLY A 124 5.77 16.16 -17.48
C GLY A 124 5.47 17.03 -18.70
N SER A 125 6.44 17.26 -19.59
CA SER A 125 6.22 18.01 -20.84
C SER A 125 5.34 17.27 -21.85
N VAL A 126 4.73 18.03 -22.77
CA VAL A 126 3.89 17.50 -23.85
C VAL A 126 4.75 16.81 -24.92
N LEU A 127 4.39 15.59 -25.33
CA LEU A 127 5.03 14.82 -26.40
C LEU A 127 4.02 14.40 -27.47
N PRO A 128 3.65 15.29 -28.43
CA PRO A 128 2.54 15.02 -29.37
C PRO A 128 2.82 13.85 -30.32
N GLY A 129 4.08 13.68 -30.72
CA GLY A 129 4.53 12.59 -31.59
C GLY A 129 5.56 11.67 -30.93
N GLY A 130 6.02 12.00 -29.72
CA GLY A 130 7.00 11.20 -29.00
C GLY A 130 6.34 10.06 -28.23
N THR A 131 7.04 8.95 -28.10
CA THR A 131 6.58 7.78 -27.35
C THR A 131 7.05 7.89 -25.89
N LEU A 132 6.10 7.78 -24.97
CA LEU A 132 6.34 7.78 -23.52
C LEU A 132 6.23 6.35 -22.98
N LEU A 133 7.30 5.85 -22.34
CA LEU A 133 7.28 4.60 -21.59
C LEU A 133 7.03 4.85 -20.10
N LEU A 134 5.88 4.42 -19.60
CA LEU A 134 5.59 4.42 -18.16
C LEU A 134 5.90 3.06 -17.54
N VAL A 135 6.67 3.04 -16.47
CA VAL A 135 7.11 1.82 -15.79
C VAL A 135 6.35 1.64 -14.49
N ALA A 136 5.61 0.54 -14.35
CA ALA A 136 5.08 0.08 -13.08
C ALA A 136 6.23 -0.50 -12.24
N ASP A 137 6.89 0.38 -11.48
CA ASP A 137 8.20 0.14 -10.85
C ASP A 137 8.13 -0.49 -9.46
N GLN A 138 6.96 -0.44 -8.81
CA GLN A 138 6.74 -0.91 -7.43
C GLN A 138 5.80 -2.13 -7.39
N GLY A 139 5.17 -2.38 -6.24
CA GLY A 139 4.25 -3.49 -6.06
C GLY A 139 2.92 -3.34 -6.81
N PHE A 140 2.09 -4.38 -6.73
CA PHE A 140 0.76 -4.38 -7.35
C PHE A 140 -0.15 -3.28 -6.80
N GLY A 141 -0.11 -3.01 -5.49
CA GLY A 141 -0.88 -1.93 -4.85
C GLY A 141 -0.51 -0.54 -5.40
N ASP A 142 0.80 -0.27 -5.52
CA ASP A 142 1.31 0.98 -6.07
C ASP A 142 0.94 1.13 -7.55
N THR A 143 1.03 0.05 -8.32
CA THR A 143 0.61 0.05 -9.73
C THR A 143 -0.87 0.44 -9.85
N ILE A 144 -1.75 -0.17 -9.04
CA ILE A 144 -3.18 0.17 -9.01
C ILE A 144 -3.38 1.63 -8.58
N GLN A 145 -2.68 2.08 -7.54
CA GLN A 145 -2.82 3.43 -7.01
C GLN A 145 -2.42 4.48 -8.04
N PHE A 146 -1.27 4.32 -8.68
CA PHE A 146 -0.69 5.32 -9.57
C PHE A 146 -1.16 5.19 -11.03
N ALA A 147 -1.82 4.09 -11.40
CA ALA A 147 -2.49 4.00 -12.69
C ALA A 147 -3.55 5.09 -12.91
N ARG A 148 -4.01 5.77 -11.84
CA ARG A 148 -4.93 6.92 -11.92
C ARG A 148 -4.38 8.12 -12.71
N TYR A 149 -3.07 8.19 -12.88
CA TYR A 149 -2.42 9.25 -13.64
C TYR A 149 -2.27 8.90 -15.13
N LEU A 150 -2.59 7.66 -15.56
CA LEU A 150 -2.49 7.27 -16.97
C LEU A 150 -3.33 8.15 -17.91
N PRO A 151 -4.58 8.54 -17.59
CA PRO A 151 -5.34 9.44 -18.45
C PRO A 151 -4.68 10.82 -18.58
N MET A 152 -4.10 11.33 -17.50
CA MET A 152 -3.41 12.63 -17.50
C MET A 152 -2.13 12.58 -18.33
N ALA A 153 -1.34 11.51 -18.20
CA ALA A 153 -0.15 11.31 -19.02
C ALA A 153 -0.49 11.11 -20.50
N ALA A 154 -1.53 10.34 -20.82
CA ALA A 154 -1.99 10.12 -22.19
C ALA A 154 -2.50 11.40 -22.87
N ALA A 155 -3.07 12.34 -22.10
CA ALA A 155 -3.47 13.64 -22.63
C ALA A 155 -2.27 14.51 -23.07
N LEU A 156 -1.10 14.30 -22.45
CA LEU A 156 0.14 14.99 -22.81
C LEU A 156 0.96 14.22 -23.86
N CYS A 157 0.83 12.89 -23.87
CA CYS A 157 1.61 11.98 -24.69
C CYS A 157 0.69 10.89 -25.29
N PRO A 158 0.12 11.09 -26.50
CA PRO A 158 -0.81 10.13 -27.10
C PRO A 158 -0.18 8.75 -27.36
N ASN A 159 1.13 8.69 -27.61
CA ASN A 159 1.88 7.44 -27.81
C ASN A 159 2.44 6.92 -26.46
N LEU A 160 1.54 6.57 -25.54
CA LEU A 160 1.91 6.06 -24.22
C LEU A 160 1.94 4.53 -24.21
N VAL A 161 2.99 3.95 -23.64
CA VAL A 161 3.13 2.50 -23.40
C VAL A 161 3.41 2.24 -21.93
N VAL A 162 2.76 1.23 -21.35
CA VAL A 162 2.95 0.83 -19.95
C VAL A 162 3.76 -0.46 -19.86
N ALA A 163 4.95 -0.40 -19.27
CA ALA A 163 5.70 -1.60 -18.86
C ALA A 163 5.23 -2.05 -17.48
N CYS A 164 4.73 -3.29 -17.37
CA CYS A 164 4.26 -3.84 -16.09
C CYS A 164 4.41 -5.37 -16.03
N SER A 165 4.28 -5.96 -14.85
CA SER A 165 4.29 -7.43 -14.74
C SER A 165 3.07 -8.06 -15.43
N PRO A 166 3.16 -9.32 -15.90
CA PRO A 166 2.01 -10.03 -16.47
C PRO A 166 0.79 -10.06 -15.54
N ASP A 167 1.00 -10.18 -14.23
CA ASP A 167 -0.07 -10.15 -13.23
C ASP A 167 -0.92 -8.87 -13.29
N MET A 168 -0.33 -7.74 -13.69
CA MET A 168 -1.01 -6.45 -13.74
C MET A 168 -1.77 -6.20 -15.04
N LEU A 169 -1.60 -7.04 -16.07
CA LEU A 169 -2.31 -6.90 -17.34
C LEU A 169 -3.83 -6.83 -17.18
N PRO A 170 -4.50 -7.68 -16.37
CA PRO A 170 -5.94 -7.57 -16.17
C PRO A 170 -6.37 -6.20 -15.65
N VAL A 171 -5.62 -5.62 -14.71
CA VAL A 171 -5.96 -4.31 -14.14
C VAL A 171 -5.76 -3.20 -15.17
N ILE A 172 -4.60 -3.14 -15.82
CA ILE A 172 -4.28 -2.06 -16.77
C ILE A 172 -5.20 -2.12 -18.00
N ARG A 173 -5.52 -3.31 -18.51
CA ARG A 173 -6.42 -3.48 -19.67
C ARG A 173 -7.88 -3.16 -19.34
N SER A 174 -8.30 -3.32 -18.09
CA SER A 174 -9.64 -2.92 -17.64
C SER A 174 -9.79 -1.41 -17.46
N LEU A 175 -8.71 -0.62 -17.56
CA LEU A 175 -8.80 0.83 -17.48
C LEU A 175 -9.33 1.43 -18.79
N PRO A 176 -10.17 2.47 -18.72
CA PRO A 176 -10.56 3.21 -19.91
C PRO A 176 -9.33 3.88 -20.52
N GLY A 177 -9.20 3.80 -21.84
CA GLY A 177 -8.07 4.38 -22.58
C GLY A 177 -7.29 3.37 -23.43
N GLY A 178 -7.40 2.07 -23.12
CA GLY A 178 -6.81 1.01 -23.97
C GLY A 178 -5.29 1.12 -24.08
N TYR A 179 -4.60 1.34 -22.96
CA TYR A 179 -3.16 1.58 -22.94
C TYR A 179 -2.38 0.36 -23.44
N PRO A 180 -1.52 0.50 -24.48
CA PRO A 180 -0.59 -0.54 -24.87
C PRO A 180 0.30 -0.95 -23.70
N THR A 181 0.49 -2.25 -23.52
CA THR A 181 1.26 -2.82 -22.41
C THR A 181 2.37 -3.74 -22.90
N VAL A 182 3.53 -3.69 -22.25
CA VAL A 182 4.63 -4.64 -22.45
C VAL A 182 4.99 -5.31 -21.12
N THR A 183 5.35 -6.60 -21.18
CA THR A 183 5.64 -7.38 -19.96
C THR A 183 7.08 -7.85 -19.86
N ALA A 184 7.80 -7.80 -20.99
CA ALA A 184 9.23 -8.02 -21.05
C ALA A 184 9.91 -6.78 -21.64
N TRP A 185 11.11 -6.47 -21.17
CA TRP A 185 11.84 -5.31 -21.67
C TRP A 185 12.18 -5.43 -23.17
N GLU A 186 12.38 -6.67 -23.62
CA GLU A 186 12.62 -7.06 -25.00
C GLU A 186 11.45 -6.63 -25.92
N GLU A 187 10.23 -6.57 -25.40
CA GLU A 187 9.01 -6.19 -26.12
C GLU A 187 8.77 -4.67 -26.16
N ALA A 188 9.45 -3.89 -25.31
CA ALA A 188 9.27 -2.44 -25.28
C ALA A 188 9.57 -1.85 -26.68
N PRO A 189 8.73 -0.97 -27.24
CA PRO A 189 9.03 -0.31 -28.51
C PRO A 189 10.11 0.76 -28.32
N PRO A 190 10.64 1.37 -29.39
CA PRO A 190 11.39 2.62 -29.28
C PRO A 190 10.58 3.69 -28.53
N PHE A 191 11.21 4.39 -27.58
CA PHE A 191 10.59 5.45 -26.80
C PHE A 191 11.53 6.64 -26.66
N ASP A 192 10.96 7.85 -26.53
CA ASP A 192 11.72 9.11 -26.44
C ASP A 192 11.93 9.55 -24.98
N ALA A 193 10.94 9.25 -24.13
CA ALA A 193 10.97 9.57 -22.72
C ALA A 193 10.40 8.44 -21.86
N TYR A 194 10.76 8.41 -20.58
CA TYR A 194 10.24 7.42 -19.63
C TYR A 194 9.99 8.01 -18.24
N ALA A 195 9.04 7.45 -17.51
CA ALA A 195 8.83 7.74 -16.09
C ALA A 195 8.35 6.52 -15.31
N ALA A 196 8.66 6.47 -14.02
CA ALA A 196 8.04 5.52 -13.10
C ALA A 196 6.60 5.96 -12.78
N LEU A 197 5.67 5.01 -12.66
CA LEU A 197 4.30 5.31 -12.21
C LEU A 197 4.32 5.98 -10.83
N SER A 198 5.20 5.54 -9.94
CA SER A 198 5.37 6.10 -8.60
C SER A 198 5.89 7.55 -8.58
N SER A 199 6.44 8.06 -9.70
CA SER A 199 6.88 9.47 -9.85
C SER A 199 5.78 10.41 -10.36
N LEU A 200 4.69 9.87 -10.93
CA LEU A 200 3.62 10.68 -11.52
C LEU A 200 2.96 11.66 -10.53
N PRO A 201 2.72 11.33 -9.25
CA PRO A 201 2.19 12.30 -8.30
C PRO A 201 3.03 13.57 -8.21
N GLY A 202 4.36 13.44 -8.20
CA GLY A 202 5.29 14.57 -8.18
C GLY A 202 5.27 15.38 -9.47
N LEU A 203 5.32 14.70 -10.62
CA LEU A 203 5.25 15.34 -11.94
C LEU A 203 3.97 16.14 -12.17
N PHE A 204 2.85 15.70 -11.58
CA PHE A 204 1.57 16.40 -11.64
C PHE A 204 1.30 17.33 -10.44
N GLY A 205 2.28 17.53 -9.54
CA GLY A 205 2.13 18.43 -8.39
C GLY A 205 0.98 18.03 -7.46
N THR A 206 0.80 16.73 -7.22
CA THR A 206 -0.32 16.19 -6.45
C THR A 206 -0.26 16.65 -5.00
N ARG A 207 -1.35 17.23 -4.53
CA ARG A 207 -1.62 17.56 -3.14
C ARG A 207 -2.85 16.79 -2.67
N ILE A 208 -3.12 16.81 -1.37
CA ILE A 208 -4.25 16.08 -0.78
C ILE A 208 -5.60 16.46 -1.40
N ASP A 209 -5.73 17.71 -1.85
CA ASP A 209 -6.92 18.29 -2.49
C ASP A 209 -6.93 18.14 -4.02
N THR A 210 -5.84 17.69 -4.64
CA THR A 210 -5.71 17.55 -6.11
C THR A 210 -5.48 16.12 -6.57
N ILE A 211 -5.63 15.13 -5.68
CA ILE A 211 -5.57 13.71 -6.05
C ILE A 211 -6.57 13.46 -7.18
N PRO A 212 -6.13 12.86 -8.30
CA PRO A 212 -7.04 12.49 -9.38
C PRO A 212 -8.12 11.55 -8.86
N ALA A 213 -9.33 11.72 -9.38
CA ALA A 213 -10.48 10.90 -9.00
C ALA A 213 -10.11 9.40 -9.00
N PRO A 214 -10.66 8.60 -8.06
CA PRO A 214 -10.45 7.15 -8.07
C PRO A 214 -10.78 6.59 -9.44
N LEU A 215 -9.96 5.66 -9.94
CA LEU A 215 -10.02 5.08 -11.29
C LEU A 215 -11.45 4.88 -11.79
N PRO A 216 -12.02 5.87 -12.50
CA PRO A 216 -13.42 5.78 -12.90
C PRO A 216 -13.52 4.66 -13.93
N GLY A 217 -14.34 3.66 -13.65
CA GLY A 217 -14.60 2.58 -14.60
C GLY A 217 -13.63 1.40 -14.53
N LEU A 218 -12.75 1.29 -13.53
CA LEU A 218 -12.10 -0.01 -13.26
C LEU A 218 -13.17 -1.04 -12.89
N ARG A 219 -13.45 -1.95 -13.81
CA ARG A 219 -14.52 -2.94 -13.70
C ARG A 219 -14.02 -4.31 -14.14
N ALA A 220 -14.56 -5.33 -13.48
CA ALA A 220 -14.37 -6.71 -13.91
C ALA A 220 -15.08 -6.97 -15.25
N GLU A 221 -14.55 -7.92 -16.02
CA GLU A 221 -15.17 -8.44 -17.24
C GLU A 221 -16.54 -9.05 -16.92
N PRO A 222 -17.64 -8.69 -17.64
CA PRO A 222 -18.99 -9.16 -17.34
C PRO A 222 -19.12 -10.69 -17.27
N GLU A 223 -18.52 -11.40 -18.22
CA GLU A 223 -18.55 -12.88 -18.27
C GLU A 223 -17.89 -13.50 -17.04
N ARG A 224 -16.82 -12.90 -16.52
CA ARG A 224 -16.18 -13.36 -15.27
C ARG A 224 -17.04 -13.06 -14.06
N VAL A 225 -17.72 -11.92 -14.02
CA VAL A 225 -18.66 -11.58 -12.95
C VAL A 225 -19.78 -12.62 -12.91
N GLU A 226 -20.37 -12.97 -14.04
CA GLU A 226 -21.42 -14.00 -14.14
C GLU A 226 -20.92 -15.35 -13.62
N ARG A 227 -19.78 -15.83 -14.13
CA ARG A 227 -19.16 -17.09 -13.66
C ARG A 227 -18.95 -17.11 -12.14
N TRP A 228 -18.39 -16.03 -11.58
CA TRP A 228 -18.14 -15.95 -10.14
C TRP A 228 -19.44 -15.79 -9.35
N THR A 229 -20.48 -15.20 -9.93
CA THR A 229 -21.81 -15.11 -9.33
C THR A 229 -22.42 -16.49 -9.16
N GLU A 230 -22.43 -17.31 -10.21
CA GLU A 230 -22.89 -18.69 -10.13
C GLU A 230 -22.10 -19.50 -9.10
N ARG A 231 -20.77 -19.34 -9.09
CA ARG A 231 -19.88 -20.02 -8.13
C ARG A 231 -20.21 -19.64 -6.69
N LEU A 232 -20.38 -18.35 -6.40
CA LEU A 232 -20.71 -17.85 -5.07
C LEU A 232 -22.13 -18.21 -4.65
N ASP A 233 -23.12 -18.12 -5.54
CA ASP A 233 -24.50 -18.51 -5.27
C ASP A 233 -24.62 -20.01 -4.95
N GLY A 234 -23.82 -20.86 -5.60
CA GLY A 234 -23.77 -22.29 -5.31
C GLY A 234 -23.07 -22.65 -3.99
N LEU A 235 -22.22 -21.76 -3.45
CA LEU A 235 -21.48 -21.97 -2.21
C LEU A 235 -22.15 -21.33 -0.99
N LEU A 236 -22.84 -20.22 -1.20
CA LEU A 236 -23.24 -19.31 -0.13
C LEU A 236 -24.74 -19.34 0.10
N PRO A 237 -25.20 -19.31 1.36
CA PRO A 237 -26.63 -19.18 1.65
C PRO A 237 -27.21 -17.88 1.06
N HIS A 238 -28.38 -17.97 0.43
CA HIS A 238 -29.06 -16.79 -0.10
C HIS A 238 -29.42 -15.79 1.01
N GLY A 239 -29.32 -14.49 0.69
CA GLY A 239 -29.64 -13.39 1.60
C GLY A 239 -28.62 -13.13 2.71
N TYR A 240 -27.46 -13.82 2.70
CA TYR A 240 -26.33 -13.51 3.58
C TYR A 240 -25.46 -12.41 2.96
N ARG A 241 -24.93 -11.53 3.81
CA ARG A 241 -23.92 -10.55 3.40
C ARG A 241 -22.58 -11.24 3.14
N ARG A 242 -21.95 -10.93 2.01
CA ARG A 242 -20.64 -11.42 1.56
C ARG A 242 -19.56 -10.44 1.96
N VAL A 243 -18.67 -10.84 2.86
CA VAL A 243 -17.58 -9.98 3.35
C VAL A 243 -16.25 -10.56 2.88
N GLY A 244 -15.56 -9.82 2.01
CA GLY A 244 -14.21 -10.16 1.59
C GLY A 244 -13.23 -10.04 2.74
N LEU A 245 -12.31 -11.00 2.87
CA LEU A 245 -11.29 -10.99 3.91
C LEU A 245 -9.89 -11.24 3.34
N VAL A 246 -8.95 -10.36 3.70
CA VAL A 246 -7.50 -10.51 3.46
C VAL A 246 -6.74 -10.09 4.71
N TRP A 247 -6.09 -11.02 5.39
CA TRP A 247 -5.50 -10.77 6.71
C TRP A 247 -3.98 -10.62 6.70
N ALA A 248 -3.30 -11.01 5.64
CA ALA A 248 -1.85 -10.93 5.56
C ALA A 248 -1.37 -10.46 4.18
N GLY A 249 -0.25 -9.74 4.19
CA GLY A 249 0.48 -9.38 3.00
C GLY A 249 1.46 -10.47 2.54
N ARG A 250 2.38 -10.07 1.66
CA ARG A 250 3.44 -10.94 1.15
C ARG A 250 4.59 -11.00 2.17
N PRO A 251 5.03 -12.19 2.64
CA PRO A 251 6.09 -12.30 3.66
C PRO A 251 7.45 -11.73 3.25
N THR A 252 7.73 -11.61 1.94
CA THR A 252 8.97 -11.00 1.44
C THR A 252 8.96 -9.47 1.45
N HIS A 253 7.84 -8.85 1.83
CA HIS A 253 7.75 -7.41 1.99
C HIS A 253 8.41 -6.96 3.31
N GLY A 254 9.29 -5.96 3.27
CA GLY A 254 10.10 -5.57 4.43
C GLY A 254 9.30 -5.20 5.69
N ASN A 255 8.09 -4.64 5.52
CA ASN A 255 7.21 -4.27 6.63
C ASN A 255 6.09 -5.30 6.94
N ASP A 256 6.13 -6.52 6.37
CA ASP A 256 4.99 -7.44 6.46
C ASP A 256 4.62 -7.82 7.90
N ARG A 257 5.64 -8.02 8.76
CA ARG A 257 5.49 -8.36 10.18
C ARG A 257 4.60 -7.38 10.96
N ASN A 258 4.54 -6.12 10.53
CA ASN A 258 3.79 -5.09 11.21
C ASN A 258 2.38 -4.93 10.64
N ARG A 259 2.15 -5.26 9.37
CA ARG A 259 0.84 -5.06 8.74
C ARG A 259 -0.03 -6.31 8.68
N SER A 260 0.55 -7.50 8.82
CA SER A 260 -0.17 -8.77 8.73
C SER A 260 -0.77 -9.20 10.07
N LEU A 261 -1.93 -9.85 10.01
CA LEU A 261 -2.67 -10.47 11.10
C LEU A 261 -2.73 -11.99 10.93
N THR A 262 -3.22 -12.69 11.94
CA THR A 262 -3.67 -14.09 11.81
C THR A 262 -5.19 -14.15 11.67
N LEU A 263 -5.69 -15.12 10.92
CA LEU A 263 -7.12 -15.37 10.77
C LEU A 263 -7.76 -15.73 12.11
N ALA A 264 -7.06 -16.47 12.97
CA ALA A 264 -7.52 -16.80 14.32
C ALA A 264 -7.79 -15.54 15.16
N ARG A 265 -7.02 -14.47 14.96
CA ARG A 265 -7.27 -13.19 15.64
C ARG A 265 -8.51 -12.48 15.13
N LEU A 266 -8.81 -12.59 13.84
CA LEU A 266 -9.95 -11.94 13.22
C LEU A 266 -11.28 -12.67 13.47
N ALA A 267 -11.24 -14.01 13.57
CA ALA A 267 -12.43 -14.86 13.67
C ALA A 267 -13.45 -14.42 14.76
N PRO A 268 -13.05 -14.04 16.00
CA PRO A 268 -14.00 -13.63 17.04
C PRO A 268 -14.82 -12.37 16.69
N PHE A 269 -14.31 -11.51 15.80
CA PHE A 269 -14.96 -10.26 15.46
C PHE A 269 -16.05 -10.43 14.40
N PHE A 270 -16.03 -11.51 13.63
CA PHE A 270 -17.01 -11.79 12.59
C PHE A 270 -18.19 -12.65 13.08
N ALA A 271 -18.55 -12.54 14.36
CA ALA A 271 -19.79 -13.09 14.91
C ALA A 271 -21.01 -12.23 14.54
N LEU A 272 -21.25 -12.09 13.23
CA LEU A 272 -22.31 -11.26 12.66
C LEU A 272 -23.48 -12.11 12.16
N GLU A 273 -24.71 -11.65 12.39
CA GLU A 273 -25.91 -12.32 11.89
C GLU A 273 -25.97 -12.25 10.35
N LYS A 274 -26.30 -13.39 9.71
CA LYS A 274 -26.46 -13.52 8.26
C LYS A 274 -25.25 -12.98 7.48
N THR A 275 -24.05 -13.35 7.89
CA THR A 275 -22.79 -12.96 7.23
C THR A 275 -21.97 -14.19 6.88
N VAL A 276 -21.32 -14.16 5.73
CA VAL A 276 -20.32 -15.14 5.29
C VAL A 276 -19.03 -14.44 4.89
N LEU A 277 -17.91 -15.01 5.29
CA LEU A 277 -16.58 -14.53 4.92
C LEU A 277 -16.15 -15.18 3.61
N VAL A 278 -15.64 -14.38 2.70
CA VAL A 278 -15.05 -14.80 1.43
C VAL A 278 -13.56 -14.48 1.49
N SER A 279 -12.73 -15.48 1.73
CA SER A 279 -11.27 -15.31 1.76
C SER A 279 -10.74 -15.08 0.36
N LEU A 280 -10.06 -13.95 0.19
CA LEU A 280 -9.26 -13.58 -0.99
C LEU A 280 -7.76 -13.74 -0.68
N GLN A 281 -7.42 -14.37 0.44
CA GLN A 281 -6.04 -14.48 0.92
C GLN A 281 -5.21 -15.32 -0.04
N LYS A 282 -4.00 -14.83 -0.33
CA LYS A 282 -3.00 -15.52 -1.12
C LYS A 282 -1.72 -15.76 -0.30
N GLY A 283 -0.92 -16.71 -0.75
CA GLY A 283 0.38 -17.02 -0.16
C GLY A 283 0.27 -17.88 1.12
N PRO A 284 1.35 -18.01 1.90
CA PRO A 284 1.41 -18.97 3.01
C PRO A 284 0.29 -18.81 4.06
N ALA A 285 -0.14 -17.58 4.33
CA ALA A 285 -1.22 -17.29 5.28
C ALA A 285 -2.58 -17.86 4.87
N GLN A 286 -2.79 -18.15 3.59
CA GLN A 286 -4.02 -18.78 3.09
C GLN A 286 -4.28 -20.14 3.76
N ALA A 287 -3.23 -20.89 4.14
CA ALA A 287 -3.37 -22.18 4.81
C ALA A 287 -4.11 -22.09 6.16
N GLU A 288 -4.22 -20.91 6.77
CA GLU A 288 -5.00 -20.69 7.99
C GLU A 288 -6.50 -20.90 7.76
N ALA A 289 -7.00 -20.72 6.53
CA ALA A 289 -8.42 -20.90 6.20
C ALA A 289 -8.90 -22.33 6.48
N ALA A 290 -8.06 -23.34 6.25
CA ALA A 290 -8.37 -24.74 6.54
C ALA A 290 -8.56 -25.03 8.04
N ARG A 291 -8.08 -24.15 8.91
CA ARG A 291 -8.19 -24.25 10.37
C ARG A 291 -9.19 -23.26 10.96
N TYR A 292 -9.92 -22.55 10.11
CA TYR A 292 -10.87 -21.55 10.54
C TYR A 292 -12.02 -22.18 11.34
N TYR A 293 -12.24 -21.65 12.54
CA TYR A 293 -13.38 -21.98 13.38
C TYR A 293 -13.94 -20.67 13.97
N GLY A 294 -14.98 -20.14 13.34
CA GLY A 294 -15.63 -18.89 13.75
C GLY A 294 -17.15 -18.94 13.51
N ALA A 295 -17.85 -17.95 14.06
CA ALA A 295 -19.32 -17.93 14.02
C ALA A 295 -19.89 -17.66 12.62
N ALA A 296 -19.27 -16.79 11.82
CA ALA A 296 -19.60 -16.68 10.40
C ALA A 296 -18.88 -17.79 9.63
N PRO A 297 -19.54 -18.51 8.70
CA PRO A 297 -18.86 -19.43 7.79
C PRO A 297 -17.80 -18.69 6.96
N LEU A 298 -16.75 -19.40 6.58
CA LEU A 298 -15.70 -18.89 5.69
C LEU A 298 -15.56 -19.79 4.48
N VAL A 299 -15.58 -19.16 3.30
CA VAL A 299 -15.29 -19.80 2.02
C VAL A 299 -13.92 -19.32 1.55
N ASP A 300 -13.00 -20.26 1.32
CA ASP A 300 -11.66 -19.95 0.80
C ASP A 300 -11.63 -20.01 -0.73
N LEU A 301 -11.65 -18.83 -1.36
CA LEU A 301 -11.48 -18.71 -2.81
C LEU A 301 -10.01 -18.53 -3.20
N GLY A 302 -9.11 -18.34 -2.23
CA GLY A 302 -7.67 -18.19 -2.47
C GLY A 302 -7.09 -19.19 -3.49
N PRO A 303 -7.38 -20.50 -3.42
CA PRO A 303 -6.90 -21.48 -4.40
C PRO A 303 -7.43 -21.29 -5.82
N GLU A 304 -8.65 -20.76 -5.97
CA GLU A 304 -9.37 -20.65 -7.25
C GLU A 304 -9.10 -19.32 -7.98
N LEU A 305 -8.56 -18.31 -7.30
CA LEU A 305 -8.25 -17.00 -7.90
C LEU A 305 -6.95 -17.05 -8.71
N GLU A 306 -7.01 -17.16 -10.02
CA GLU A 306 -5.80 -17.27 -10.85
C GLU A 306 -5.18 -15.91 -11.20
N SER A 307 -5.98 -14.83 -11.16
CA SER A 307 -5.57 -13.52 -11.61
C SER A 307 -6.26 -12.37 -10.87
N PHE A 308 -5.78 -11.13 -11.10
CA PHE A 308 -6.51 -9.94 -10.68
C PHE A 308 -7.85 -9.79 -11.43
N ALA A 309 -8.04 -10.40 -12.62
CA ALA A 309 -9.34 -10.42 -13.28
C ALA A 309 -10.39 -11.14 -12.41
N ASP A 310 -10.02 -12.30 -11.85
CA ASP A 310 -10.88 -13.07 -10.95
C ASP A 310 -11.10 -12.34 -9.63
N THR A 311 -10.04 -11.73 -9.10
CA THR A 311 -10.14 -10.93 -7.87
C THR A 311 -11.12 -9.77 -8.05
N MET A 312 -11.04 -9.02 -9.16
CA MET A 312 -12.00 -7.96 -9.47
C MET A 312 -13.43 -8.52 -9.62
N ALA A 313 -13.61 -9.65 -10.30
CA ALA A 313 -14.92 -10.25 -10.50
C ALA A 313 -15.58 -10.70 -9.18
N VAL A 314 -14.80 -11.23 -8.24
CA VAL A 314 -15.28 -11.55 -6.89
C VAL A 314 -15.58 -10.27 -6.11
N LEU A 315 -14.65 -9.30 -6.10
CA LEU A 315 -14.83 -8.00 -5.40
C LEU A 315 -16.11 -7.26 -5.82
N ALA A 316 -16.50 -7.36 -7.09
CA ALA A 316 -17.72 -6.75 -7.62
C ALA A 316 -19.00 -7.23 -6.92
N GLN A 317 -18.96 -8.39 -6.28
CA GLN A 317 -20.10 -9.07 -5.68
C GLN A 317 -20.10 -9.05 -4.15
N LEU A 318 -19.04 -8.51 -3.53
CA LEU A 318 -18.92 -8.43 -2.07
C LEU A 318 -19.62 -7.18 -1.55
N ASP A 319 -20.37 -7.31 -0.46
CA ASP A 319 -21.02 -6.18 0.19
C ASP A 319 -20.02 -5.26 0.89
N HIS A 320 -18.94 -5.85 1.41
CA HIS A 320 -17.85 -5.15 2.08
C HIS A 320 -16.54 -5.92 1.97
N VAL A 321 -15.42 -5.23 2.07
CA VAL A 321 -14.08 -5.84 2.15
C VAL A 321 -13.41 -5.42 3.45
N VAL A 322 -12.90 -6.37 4.22
CA VAL A 322 -12.01 -6.11 5.35
C VAL A 322 -10.63 -6.63 4.99
N CYS A 323 -9.63 -5.76 4.98
CA CYS A 323 -8.28 -6.18 4.60
C CYS A 323 -7.19 -5.43 5.37
N VAL A 324 -6.00 -6.03 5.46
CA VAL A 324 -4.79 -5.28 5.81
C VAL A 324 -4.26 -4.53 4.59
N ASP A 325 -3.28 -3.64 4.79
CA ASP A 325 -2.64 -2.86 3.73
C ASP A 325 -1.98 -3.74 2.66
N THR A 326 -2.73 -4.04 1.59
CA THR A 326 -2.37 -4.98 0.51
C THR A 326 -2.89 -4.49 -0.83
N ALA A 327 -2.47 -5.12 -1.93
CA ALA A 327 -2.99 -4.83 -3.27
C ALA A 327 -4.53 -4.94 -3.35
N VAL A 328 -5.17 -5.81 -2.56
CA VAL A 328 -6.63 -5.93 -2.52
C VAL A 328 -7.29 -4.67 -1.93
N ALA A 329 -6.66 -4.01 -0.95
CA ALA A 329 -7.14 -2.73 -0.43
C ALA A 329 -7.20 -1.66 -1.53
N HIS A 330 -6.14 -1.57 -2.33
CA HIS A 330 -6.05 -0.65 -3.47
C HIS A 330 -7.04 -1.01 -4.57
N LEU A 331 -7.17 -2.29 -4.90
CA LEU A 331 -8.07 -2.77 -5.95
C LEU A 331 -9.53 -2.51 -5.59
N ALA A 332 -9.95 -2.93 -4.40
CA ALA A 332 -11.31 -2.70 -3.91
C ALA A 332 -11.62 -1.20 -3.81
N GLY A 333 -10.69 -0.40 -3.29
CA GLY A 333 -10.81 1.05 -3.22
C GLY A 333 -10.91 1.72 -4.59
N ALA A 334 -10.12 1.29 -5.57
CA ALA A 334 -10.15 1.80 -6.95
C ALA A 334 -11.46 1.43 -7.67
N MET A 335 -12.03 0.26 -7.38
CA MET A 335 -13.34 -0.17 -7.87
C MET A 335 -14.52 0.48 -7.13
N GLY A 336 -14.26 1.33 -6.13
CA GLY A 336 -15.30 1.98 -5.33
C GLY A 336 -16.06 1.03 -4.41
N ARG A 337 -15.47 -0.12 -4.04
CA ARG A 337 -16.10 -1.08 -3.12
C ARG A 337 -15.96 -0.59 -1.67
N PRO A 338 -17.03 -0.67 -0.85
CA PRO A 338 -16.94 -0.42 0.58
C PRO A 338 -15.85 -1.27 1.23
N THR A 339 -14.83 -0.63 1.78
CA THR A 339 -13.62 -1.31 2.25
C THR A 339 -13.19 -0.75 3.60
N ALA A 340 -12.90 -1.62 4.56
CA ALA A 340 -12.24 -1.29 5.81
C ALA A 340 -10.80 -1.82 5.78
N VAL A 341 -9.84 -0.90 5.88
CA VAL A 341 -8.41 -1.24 5.91
C VAL A 341 -7.92 -1.20 7.35
N LEU A 342 -7.38 -2.34 7.80
CA LEU A 342 -6.71 -2.52 9.09
C LEU A 342 -5.23 -2.13 8.93
N LEU A 343 -4.80 -1.13 9.69
CA LEU A 343 -3.48 -0.54 9.57
C LEU A 343 -2.63 -0.77 10.83
N PRO A 344 -1.31 -0.96 10.66
CA PRO A 344 -0.36 -0.93 11.78
C PRO A 344 -0.33 0.42 12.48
N TYR A 345 0.40 0.47 13.61
CA TYR A 345 0.56 1.70 14.40
C TYR A 345 1.15 2.82 13.56
N ALA A 346 2.30 2.53 12.94
CA ALA A 346 2.93 3.37 11.94
C ALA A 346 2.49 2.87 10.55
N PRO A 347 1.45 3.47 9.93
CA PRO A 347 1.00 3.10 8.60
C PRO A 347 1.95 3.63 7.54
N ASP A 348 1.84 3.09 6.33
CA ASP A 348 2.40 3.73 5.15
C ASP A 348 1.82 5.14 4.95
N TRP A 349 2.66 6.06 4.46
CA TRP A 349 2.33 7.47 4.26
C TRP A 349 1.04 7.71 3.48
N ARG A 350 0.69 6.81 2.54
CA ARG A 350 -0.52 6.96 1.71
C ARG A 350 -1.81 6.98 2.53
N TRP A 351 -1.80 6.38 3.71
CA TRP A 351 -2.98 6.30 4.58
C TRP A 351 -3.10 7.48 5.56
N LEU A 352 -2.06 8.32 5.67
CA LEU A 352 -1.99 9.49 6.55
C LEU A 352 -2.28 9.20 8.04
N LEU A 353 -2.12 10.22 8.87
CA LEU A 353 -2.47 10.21 10.30
C LEU A 353 -3.77 10.95 10.58
N GLY A 354 -4.39 10.64 11.72
CA GLY A 354 -5.50 11.44 12.28
C GLY A 354 -6.83 11.39 11.52
N ARG A 355 -7.04 10.46 10.57
CA ARG A 355 -8.25 10.38 9.75
C ARG A 355 -8.83 8.98 9.61
N GLY A 356 -10.16 8.87 9.63
CA GLY A 356 -10.90 7.60 9.50
C GLY A 356 -11.19 7.14 8.06
N GLY A 357 -10.87 7.94 7.04
CA GLY A 357 -11.10 7.58 5.62
C GLY A 357 -9.88 7.88 4.75
N SER A 358 -9.82 7.31 3.55
CA SER A 358 -8.69 7.51 2.62
C SER A 358 -8.92 8.72 1.70
N PRO A 359 -7.93 9.61 1.49
CA PRO A 359 -8.02 10.62 0.44
C PRO A 359 -7.92 10.02 -0.97
N TRP A 360 -7.29 8.85 -1.10
CA TRP A 360 -7.10 8.15 -2.37
C TRP A 360 -8.33 7.38 -2.84
N TYR A 361 -9.16 6.92 -1.88
CA TYR A 361 -10.27 6.01 -2.10
C TYR A 361 -11.48 6.39 -1.19
N PRO A 362 -12.49 7.09 -1.73
CA PRO A 362 -13.64 7.57 -0.96
C PRO A 362 -14.44 6.47 -0.24
N ALA A 363 -14.48 5.26 -0.80
CA ALA A 363 -15.19 4.11 -0.21
C ALA A 363 -14.36 3.37 0.86
N VAL A 364 -13.14 3.82 1.15
CA VAL A 364 -12.24 3.18 2.12
C VAL A 364 -12.32 3.90 3.47
N THR A 365 -12.56 3.11 4.51
CA THR A 365 -12.41 3.49 5.93
C THR A 365 -11.13 2.88 6.50
N LEU A 366 -10.49 3.60 7.43
CA LEU A 366 -9.17 3.28 7.96
C LEU A 366 -9.26 3.05 9.46
N HIS A 367 -8.77 1.90 9.91
CA HIS A 367 -8.81 1.47 11.31
C HIS A 367 -7.41 1.11 11.76
N ARG A 368 -6.89 1.76 12.79
CA ARG A 368 -5.46 1.74 13.15
C ARG A 368 -5.22 1.07 14.49
N GLN A 369 -4.13 0.32 14.56
CA GLN A 369 -3.48 -0.04 15.81
C GLN A 369 -3.26 1.19 16.70
N PRO A 370 -3.64 1.14 17.99
CA PRO A 370 -3.44 2.28 18.90
C PRO A 370 -2.03 2.35 19.50
N ALA A 371 -1.24 1.27 19.49
CA ALA A 371 0.14 1.26 20.02
C ALA A 371 1.02 0.17 19.36
N PRO A 372 2.33 0.40 19.13
CA PRO A 372 3.23 -0.55 18.44
C PRO A 372 3.26 -1.94 19.08
N GLY A 373 3.35 -2.99 18.26
CA GLY A 373 3.59 -4.37 18.72
C GLY A 373 2.52 -5.00 19.63
N ARG A 374 1.50 -4.26 20.06
CA ARG A 374 0.41 -4.73 20.92
C ARG A 374 -0.61 -5.56 20.14
N TRP A 375 -0.24 -6.77 19.74
CA TRP A 375 -1.14 -7.74 19.09
C TRP A 375 -1.93 -8.62 20.09
N ASP A 376 -1.63 -8.52 21.39
CA ASP A 376 -2.33 -9.22 22.47
C ASP A 376 -3.80 -8.74 22.62
N PRO A 377 -4.70 -9.52 23.25
CA PRO A 377 -6.09 -9.10 23.52
C PRO A 377 -6.12 -7.72 24.20
N GLY A 378 -6.77 -6.73 23.59
CA GLY A 378 -6.64 -5.35 24.06
C GLY A 378 -7.04 -4.28 23.04
N PRO A 379 -6.46 -3.07 23.09
CA PRO A 379 -6.90 -1.89 22.30
C PRO A 379 -6.99 -2.06 20.77
N TRP A 380 -6.29 -3.03 20.16
CA TRP A 380 -6.48 -3.40 18.74
C TRP A 380 -7.87 -3.91 18.41
N ASP A 381 -8.54 -4.50 19.40
CA ASP A 381 -9.92 -4.94 19.26
C ASP A 381 -10.80 -3.78 18.83
N GLU A 382 -10.47 -2.54 19.19
CA GLU A 382 -11.22 -1.35 18.78
C GLU A 382 -11.08 -1.08 17.28
N ALA A 383 -9.88 -1.21 16.70
CA ALA A 383 -9.67 -1.06 15.27
C ALA A 383 -10.43 -2.14 14.48
N ILE A 384 -10.31 -3.40 14.90
CA ILE A 384 -11.01 -4.51 14.24
C ILE A 384 -12.53 -4.37 14.43
N ARG A 385 -13.00 -3.99 15.63
CA ARG A 385 -14.41 -3.67 15.88
C ARG A 385 -14.89 -2.51 15.00
N GLY A 386 -14.07 -1.47 14.81
CA GLY A 386 -14.38 -0.37 13.90
C GLY A 386 -14.59 -0.86 12.47
N ALA A 387 -13.70 -1.71 11.96
CA ALA A 387 -13.82 -2.31 10.64
C ALA A 387 -15.07 -3.18 10.51
N VAL A 388 -15.35 -4.03 11.51
CA VAL A 388 -16.54 -4.87 11.53
C VAL A 388 -17.83 -4.04 11.71
N ALA A 389 -17.80 -2.94 12.46
CA ALA A 389 -18.93 -2.03 12.57
C ALA A 389 -19.28 -1.41 11.20
N ALA A 390 -18.28 -1.10 10.38
CA ALA A 390 -18.46 -0.62 9.01
C ALA A 390 -19.17 -1.66 8.12
N VAL A 391 -18.90 -2.96 8.32
CA VAL A 391 -19.63 -4.06 7.64
C VAL A 391 -21.11 -4.09 8.03
N THR A 392 -21.43 -3.85 9.30
CA THR A 392 -22.81 -4.02 9.82
C THR A 392 -23.75 -2.86 9.57
N GLY A 393 -23.21 -1.64 9.42
CA GLY A 393 -23.98 -0.40 9.56
C GLY A 393 -24.16 -0.06 11.05
N SER A 394 -23.14 0.54 11.66
CA SER A 394 -23.14 1.24 12.96
C SER A 394 -23.74 0.56 14.21
N LYS A 395 -24.01 -0.75 14.24
CA LYS A 395 -24.39 -1.46 15.49
C LYS A 395 -23.76 -2.84 15.59
N LEU A 396 -22.56 -2.90 16.16
CA LEU A 396 -22.05 -4.12 16.80
C LEU A 396 -22.95 -4.47 17.99
N ARG A 397 -23.45 -5.71 18.08
CA ARG A 397 -24.06 -6.19 19.33
C ARG A 397 -22.96 -6.31 20.38
N VAL A 398 -23.04 -5.47 21.41
CA VAL A 398 -22.30 -5.68 22.67
C VAL A 398 -22.82 -7.00 23.25
N SER A 399 -21.93 -7.97 23.40
CA SER A 399 -22.27 -9.30 23.94
C SER A 399 -22.86 -9.16 25.34
N GLY A 400 -24.11 -9.61 25.49
CA GLY A 400 -24.81 -9.68 26.76
C GLY A 400 -24.15 -10.71 27.69
N ARG A 401 -24.00 -10.33 28.96
CA ARG A 401 -23.64 -11.25 30.05
C ARG A 401 -24.69 -12.39 30.15
N PRO A 402 -24.28 -13.62 30.51
CA PRO A 402 -25.23 -14.71 30.71
C PRO A 402 -26.13 -14.43 31.92
N SER A 403 -27.43 -14.64 31.74
CA SER A 403 -28.41 -14.65 32.82
C SER A 403 -28.10 -15.81 33.76
N ARG A 404 -27.74 -15.51 35.00
CA ARG A 404 -27.76 -16.50 36.07
C ARG A 404 -29.22 -16.78 36.42
N ARG A 405 -29.60 -18.05 36.39
CA ARG A 405 -30.81 -18.58 37.04
C ARG A 405 -30.71 -18.40 38.55
#